data_AF-A0A378MXX3-F1
#
_entry.id   AF-A0A378MXX3-F1
#
_cell.length_a   1.000
_cell.length_b   1.000
_cell.length_c   1.000
_cell.angle_alpha   90.00
_cell.angle_beta   90.00
_cell.angle_gamma   90.00
#
_symmetry.space_group_name_H-M   'P 1'
#
loop_
_entity.id
_entity.type
_entity.pdbx_description
1 polymer ?
#
loop_
_entity_poly.entity_id
_entity_poly.type
_entity_poly.pdbx_seq_one_letter_code
_entity_poly.pdbx_strand_id
1 'polypeptide(L)'
;MSYAGKSLTDKAFIMMLPIAMFVASGFEHCVANMFMIPMGIAISHFASPEFWTAINVDPTQFADLDVSHFVFKNLIPATLGNIVGGVFFIGLMQWFLYIRKH
;
A
#
# COMPACT_ATOMS: atom_id res chain seq x y z
N MET A 1 1.76 -9.12 16.77
CA MET A 1 2.51 -8.17 17.61
C MET A 1 1.59 -7.23 18.37
N SER A 2 0.88 -6.30 17.71
CA SER A 2 -0.05 -5.37 18.37
C SER A 2 -1.12 -6.06 19.24
N TYR A 3 -1.65 -7.21 18.82
CA TYR A 3 -2.59 -8.02 19.61
C TYR A 3 -2.08 -8.46 20.99
N ALA A 4 -0.76 -8.53 21.22
CA ALA A 4 -0.18 -8.87 22.52
C ALA A 4 0.07 -7.65 23.43
N GLY A 5 -0.02 -6.43 22.89
CA GLY A 5 0.18 -5.19 23.64
C GLY A 5 -0.97 -4.92 24.60
N LYS A 6 -0.65 -4.48 25.83
CA LYS A 6 -1.64 -4.23 26.89
C LYS A 6 -1.97 -2.75 27.04
N SER A 7 -1.09 -1.86 26.59
CA SER A 7 -1.31 -0.41 26.57
C SER A 7 -1.45 0.12 25.14
N LEU A 8 -1.98 1.35 25.01
CA LEU A 8 -2.00 2.07 23.72
C LEU A 8 -0.57 2.32 23.22
N THR A 9 0.33 2.67 24.12
CA THR A 9 1.75 2.91 23.82
C THR A 9 2.39 1.66 23.19
N ASP A 10 2.17 0.48 23.76
CA ASP A 10 2.72 -0.77 23.22
C ASP A 10 2.28 -0.98 21.76
N LYS A 11 0.98 -0.76 21.50
CA LYS A 11 0.37 -0.97 20.18
C LYS A 11 0.86 0.04 19.17
N ALA A 12 0.99 1.32 19.55
CA ALA A 12 1.49 2.37 18.68
C ALA A 12 2.95 2.11 18.28
N PHE A 13 3.84 1.90 19.26
CA PHE A 13 5.26 1.75 19.00
C PHE A 13 5.62 0.48 18.23
N ILE A 14 4.93 -0.63 18.50
CA ILE A 14 5.23 -1.91 17.82
C ILE A 14 4.82 -1.91 16.34
N MET A 15 3.95 -1.00 15.91
CA MET A 15 3.53 -0.87 14.51
C MET A 15 4.43 0.05 13.68
N MET A 16 5.17 0.98 14.31
CA MET A 16 5.94 1.98 13.59
C MET A 16 6.99 1.37 12.65
N LEU A 17 7.88 0.52 13.16
CA LEU A 17 8.98 -0.02 12.35
C LEU A 17 8.49 -0.95 11.22
N PRO A 18 7.56 -1.90 11.44
CA PRO A 18 7.05 -2.73 10.35
C PRO A 18 6.36 -1.92 9.25
N ILE A 19 5.57 -0.89 9.61
CA ILE A 19 4.91 -0.02 8.64
C ILE A 19 5.96 0.82 7.88
N ALA A 20 6.91 1.42 8.59
CA ALA A 20 7.98 2.20 7.98
C ALA A 20 8.82 1.37 7.01
N MET A 21 9.19 0.14 7.40
CA MET A 21 9.91 -0.79 6.53
C MET A 21 9.11 -1.11 5.27
N PHE A 22 7.81 -1.41 5.40
CA PHE A 22 6.94 -1.72 4.29
C PHE A 22 6.86 -0.56 3.29
N VAL A 23 6.62 0.66 3.78
CA VAL A 23 6.51 1.87 2.95
C VAL A 23 7.85 2.25 2.33
N ALA A 24 8.92 2.28 3.12
CA ALA A 24 10.26 2.67 2.64
C ALA A 24 10.83 1.68 1.62
N SER A 25 10.42 0.40 1.66
CA SER A 25 10.81 -0.61 0.67
C SER A 25 10.00 -0.52 -0.63
N GLY A 26 9.01 0.38 -0.72
CA GLY A 26 8.14 0.48 -1.88
C GLY A 26 7.19 -0.71 -2.05
N PHE A 27 6.83 -1.39 -0.96
CA PHE A 27 5.83 -2.45 -1.04
C PHE A 27 4.41 -1.86 -1.22
N GLU A 28 3.60 -2.58 -2.00
CA GLU A 28 2.30 -2.11 -2.47
C GLU A 28 1.17 -2.55 -1.52
N HIS A 29 0.38 -1.58 -1.02
CA HIS A 29 -0.81 -1.85 -0.22
C HIS A 29 -2.04 -1.40 -0.98
N CYS A 30 -2.91 -2.34 -1.38
CA CYS A 30 -4.02 -2.04 -2.28
C CYS A 30 -4.92 -0.90 -1.79
N VAL A 31 -5.18 -0.80 -0.48
CA VAL A 31 -6.00 0.29 0.10
C VAL A 31 -5.25 1.62 0.14
N ALA A 32 -3.93 1.62 0.32
CA ALA A 32 -3.16 2.87 0.24
C ALA A 32 -3.18 3.41 -1.20
N ASN A 33 -3.10 2.50 -2.17
CA ASN A 33 -3.11 2.82 -3.60
C ASN A 33 -4.46 3.37 -4.06
N MET A 34 -5.57 2.94 -3.43
CA MET A 34 -6.90 3.53 -3.64
C MET A 34 -6.99 5.00 -3.25
N PHE A 35 -6.05 5.52 -2.46
CA PHE A 35 -5.92 6.95 -2.19
C PHE A 35 -4.86 7.60 -3.10
N MET A 36 -3.65 7.05 -3.10
CA MET A 36 -2.49 7.65 -3.77
C MET A 36 -2.67 7.81 -5.28
N ILE A 37 -3.14 6.76 -5.97
CA ILE A 37 -3.22 6.76 -7.44
C ILE A 37 -4.41 7.62 -7.92
N PRO A 38 -5.63 7.50 -7.36
CA PRO A 38 -6.72 8.41 -7.70
C PRO A 38 -6.41 9.89 -7.41
N MET A 39 -5.62 10.17 -6.36
CA MET A 39 -5.15 11.53 -6.11
C MET A 39 -4.18 12.03 -7.19
N GLY A 40 -3.26 11.17 -7.64
CA GLY A 40 -2.45 11.47 -8.82
C GLY A 40 -3.30 11.77 -10.06
N ILE A 41 -4.34 10.96 -10.32
CA ILE A 41 -5.24 11.13 -11.48
C ILE A 41 -5.98 12.46 -11.34
N ALA A 42 -6.47 12.79 -10.15
CA ALA A 42 -7.13 14.06 -9.91
C ALA A 42 -6.18 15.25 -10.19
N ILE A 43 -4.93 15.19 -9.74
CA ILE A 43 -3.95 16.25 -9.99
C ILE A 43 -3.64 16.34 -11.49
N SER A 44 -3.43 15.22 -12.19
CA SER A 44 -3.12 15.24 -13.62
C SER A 44 -4.24 15.87 -14.46
N HIS A 45 -5.50 15.63 -14.08
CA HIS A 45 -6.67 16.14 -14.81
C HIS A 45 -7.14 17.55 -14.39
N PHE A 46 -6.97 17.93 -13.12
CA PHE A 46 -7.56 19.16 -12.57
C PHE A 46 -6.53 20.24 -12.19
N ALA A 47 -5.23 19.96 -12.29
CA ALA A 47 -4.21 20.98 -12.02
C ALA A 47 -4.24 22.09 -13.08
N SER A 48 -4.07 23.34 -12.62
CA SER A 48 -4.03 24.50 -13.51
C SER A 48 -2.70 24.57 -14.30
N PRO A 49 -2.65 25.29 -15.43
CA PRO A 49 -1.41 25.47 -16.20
C PRO A 49 -0.27 26.10 -15.38
N GLU A 50 -0.60 26.93 -14.39
CA GLU A 50 0.37 27.58 -13.50
C GLU A 50 1.07 26.56 -12.60
N PHE A 51 0.36 25.50 -12.16
CA PHE A 51 0.95 24.42 -11.38
C PHE A 51 2.08 23.73 -12.14
N TRP A 52 1.82 23.34 -13.39
CA TRP A 52 2.79 22.66 -14.26
C TRP A 52 3.99 23.54 -14.59
N THR A 53 3.74 24.84 -14.82
CA THR A 53 4.79 25.83 -15.03
C THR A 53 5.67 26.00 -13.78
N ALA A 54 5.07 26.03 -12.59
CA ALA A 54 5.80 26.21 -11.33
C ALA A 54 6.71 25.03 -11.00
N ILE A 55 6.31 23.80 -11.32
CA ILE A 55 7.14 22.60 -11.11
C ILE A 55 8.06 22.30 -12.30
N ASN A 56 7.90 23.01 -13.42
CA ASN A 56 8.64 22.80 -14.68
C ASN A 56 8.55 21.36 -15.20
N VAL A 57 7.32 20.81 -15.22
CA VAL A 57 7.03 19.44 -15.67
C VAL A 57 5.92 19.47 -16.70
N ASP A 58 6.07 18.70 -17.78
CA ASP A 58 5.07 18.55 -18.82
C ASP A 58 4.00 17.52 -18.38
N PRO A 59 2.69 17.88 -18.35
CA PRO A 59 1.60 16.96 -18.02
C PRO A 59 1.60 15.66 -18.84
N THR A 60 2.11 15.69 -20.08
CA THR A 60 2.13 14.52 -20.96
C THR A 60 3.01 13.38 -20.44
N GLN A 61 3.94 13.67 -19.52
CA GLN A 61 4.75 12.65 -18.84
C GLN A 61 3.92 11.71 -17.95
N PHE A 62 2.70 12.11 -17.59
CA PHE A 62 1.77 11.33 -16.77
C PHE A 62 0.62 10.74 -17.60
N ALA A 63 0.82 10.51 -18.90
CA ALA A 63 -0.21 9.92 -19.77
C ALA A 63 -0.66 8.52 -19.29
N ASP A 64 0.22 7.76 -18.64
CA ASP A 64 -0.08 6.43 -18.09
C ASP A 64 -0.89 6.50 -16.78
N LEU A 65 -1.09 7.71 -16.25
CA LEU A 65 -1.77 7.97 -14.99
C LEU A 65 -3.28 8.04 -15.23
N ASP A 66 -3.85 6.89 -15.58
CA ASP A 66 -5.28 6.70 -15.86
C ASP A 66 -5.91 5.58 -15.01
N VAL A 67 -7.24 5.47 -15.07
CA VAL A 67 -8.01 4.49 -14.30
C VAL A 67 -7.77 3.05 -14.77
N SER A 68 -7.50 2.83 -16.07
CA SER A 68 -7.26 1.51 -16.63
C SER A 68 -5.92 0.93 -16.13
N HIS A 69 -4.85 1.71 -16.22
CA HIS A 69 -3.54 1.39 -15.69
C HIS A 69 -3.60 1.19 -14.18
N PHE A 70 -4.32 2.05 -13.45
CA PHE A 70 -4.55 1.85 -12.02
C PHE A 70 -5.15 0.48 -11.72
N VAL A 71 -6.24 0.10 -12.38
CA VAL A 71 -6.94 -1.16 -12.08
C VAL A 71 -6.13 -2.38 -12.50
N PHE A 72 -5.64 -2.41 -13.74
CA PHE A 72 -5.04 -3.62 -14.31
C PHE A 72 -3.55 -3.78 -14.00
N LYS A 73 -2.81 -2.68 -13.84
CA LYS A 73 -1.37 -2.73 -13.58
C LYS A 73 -1.01 -2.61 -12.10
N ASN A 74 -1.89 -2.04 -11.27
CA ASN A 74 -1.63 -1.90 -9.83
C ASN A 74 -2.67 -2.60 -8.96
N LEU A 75 -3.95 -2.24 -9.03
CA LEU A 75 -4.95 -2.64 -8.05
C LEU A 75 -5.18 -4.15 -8.00
N ILE A 76 -5.40 -4.79 -9.17
CA ILE A 76 -5.60 -6.24 -9.23
C ILE A 76 -4.35 -7.01 -8.76
N PRO A 77 -3.14 -6.76 -9.33
CA PRO A 77 -1.93 -7.44 -8.87
C PRO A 77 -1.60 -7.22 -7.40
N ALA A 78 -1.70 -5.97 -6.91
CA ALA A 78 -1.41 -5.64 -5.52
C ALA A 78 -2.41 -6.30 -4.57
N THR A 79 -3.71 -6.31 -4.92
CA THR A 79 -4.74 -6.98 -4.11
C THR A 79 -4.47 -8.49 -4.02
N LEU A 80 -4.14 -9.14 -5.14
CA LEU A 80 -3.79 -10.56 -5.15
C LEU A 80 -2.55 -10.83 -4.31
N GLY A 81 -1.50 -10.01 -4.46
CA GLY A 81 -0.29 -10.12 -3.64
C GLY A 81 -0.55 -9.94 -2.14
N ASN A 82 -1.39 -8.97 -1.76
CA ASN A 82 -1.77 -8.73 -0.37
C ASN A 82 -2.59 -9.90 0.21
N ILE A 83 -3.53 -10.47 -0.56
CA ILE A 83 -4.29 -11.66 -0.15
C ILE A 83 -3.35 -12.86 0.04
N VAL A 84 -2.49 -13.14 -0.94
CA VAL A 84 -1.53 -14.26 -0.87
C VAL A 84 -0.60 -14.10 0.33
N GLY A 85 -0.07 -12.89 0.57
CA GLY A 85 0.73 -12.59 1.75
C GLY A 85 -0.01 -12.87 3.06
N GLY A 86 -1.26 -12.40 3.19
CA GLY A 86 -2.09 -12.64 4.36
C GLY A 86 -2.37 -14.14 4.59
N VAL A 87 -2.76 -14.86 3.54
CA VAL A 87 -3.01 -16.31 3.59
C VAL A 87 -1.75 -17.08 3.97
N PHE A 88 -0.59 -16.71 3.43
CA PHE A 88 0.69 -17.33 3.77
C PHE A 88 0.99 -17.22 5.27
N PHE A 89 0.88 -16.02 5.86
CA PHE A 89 1.15 -15.84 7.29
C PHE A 89 0.13 -16.55 8.18
N ILE A 90 -1.15 -16.56 7.81
CA ILE A 90 -2.18 -17.30 8.55
C ILE A 90 -1.90 -18.81 8.48
N GLY A 91 -1.61 -19.33 7.28
CA GLY A 91 -1.30 -20.75 7.07
C GLY A 91 -0.07 -21.21 7.85
N LEU A 92 1.00 -20.40 7.85
CA LEU A 92 2.21 -20.67 8.63
C LEU A 92 1.91 -20.75 10.14
N MET A 93 1.11 -19.81 10.66
CA MET A 93 0.72 -19.80 12.07
C MET A 93 -0.14 -21.02 12.43
N GLN A 94 -1.12 -21.37 11.60
CA GLN A 94 -1.97 -22.55 11.83
C GLN A 94 -1.16 -23.85 11.81
N TRP A 95 -0.24 -23.98 10.85
CA TRP A 95 0.64 -25.14 10.78
C TRP A 95 1.55 -25.25 12.00
N PHE A 96 2.16 -24.13 12.43
CA PHE A 96 3.00 -24.09 13.63
C PHE A 96 2.24 -24.51 14.91
N LEU A 97 0.97 -24.11 15.03
CA LEU A 97 0.12 -24.54 16.14
C LEU A 97 -0.22 -26.03 16.07
N TYR A 98 -0.51 -26.56 14.87
CA TYR A 98 -0.85 -27.97 14.67
C TYR A 98 0.29 -28.93 15.03
N ILE A 99 1.54 -28.62 14.67
CA ILE A 99 2.70 -29.48 14.94
C ILE A 99 3.11 -29.48 16.42
N ARG A 100 2.70 -28.46 17.17
CA ARG A 100 3.00 -28.37 18.59
C ARG A 100 2.00 -29.22 19.37
N LYS A 101 2.39 -30.46 19.68
CA LYS A 101 1.68 -31.29 20.67
C LYS A 101 1.69 -30.53 22.01
N HIS A 102 0.51 -30.33 22.57
CA HIS A 102 0.35 -29.87 23.95
C HIS A 102 0.99 -30.86 24.92
#